data_AF-A0A2E0F733-F1
#
_entry.id   AF-A0A2E0F733-F1
#
_cell.length_a   1.000
_cell.length_b   1.000
_cell.length_c   1.000
_cell.angle_alpha   90.00
_cell.angle_beta   90.00
_cell.angle_gamma   90.00
#
_symmetry.space_group_name_H-M   'P 1'
#
loop_
_entity.id
_entity.type
_entity.pdbx_description
1 polymer ?
#
loop_
_entity_poly.entity_id
_entity_poly.type
_entity_poly.pdbx_seq_one_letter_code
_entity_poly.pdbx_strand_id
1 'polypeptide(L)'
;MVSVAENTHKKPFFAIDERIEMIKDSLRKIDSNDCQIEVVGFDNLLVEHAKNSNAKVIIRGLRAVADFEYEFQMAGMNSKLEPSIETIFLMASENLQLTSARFVKEVAFYNGEINNFVPSNVIKMFKNKMKGKKK
;
A
#
# COMPACT_ATOMS: atom_id res chain seq x y z
N MET A 1 -0.31 5.62 10.95
CA MET A 1 -0.14 4.19 10.65
C MET A 1 -0.23 3.94 9.15
N VAL A 2 0.35 2.85 8.67
CA VAL A 2 0.16 2.31 7.33
C VAL A 2 -0.53 0.95 7.45
N SER A 3 -1.78 0.87 6.96
CA SER A 3 -2.61 -0.33 7.09
C SER A 3 -2.53 -1.19 5.82
N VAL A 4 -2.11 -2.44 6.00
CA VAL A 4 -1.90 -3.42 4.92
C VAL A 4 -3.09 -4.38 4.89
N ALA A 5 -3.98 -4.20 3.93
CA ALA A 5 -5.13 -5.07 3.77
C ALA A 5 -4.70 -6.49 3.38
N GLU A 6 -5.25 -7.49 4.05
CA GLU A 6 -5.33 -8.86 3.59
C GLU A 6 -6.44 -8.97 2.55
N ASN A 7 -6.11 -9.52 1.38
CA ASN A 7 -7.09 -9.75 0.33
C ASN A 7 -6.99 -11.20 -0.11
N THR A 8 -7.86 -12.03 0.49
CA THR A 8 -7.96 -13.46 0.23
C THR A 8 -8.31 -13.76 -1.23
N HIS A 9 -9.02 -12.86 -1.91
CA HIS A 9 -9.42 -13.02 -3.31
C HIS A 9 -8.30 -12.77 -4.32
N LYS A 10 -7.25 -12.01 -3.98
CA LYS A 10 -6.23 -11.55 -4.94
C LYS A 10 -4.94 -12.37 -4.98
N LYS A 11 -4.83 -13.47 -4.22
CA LYS A 11 -3.62 -14.35 -4.13
C LYS A 11 -2.31 -13.56 -4.32
N PRO A 12 -1.96 -12.67 -3.36
CA PRO A 12 -0.87 -11.73 -3.55
C PRO A 12 0.47 -12.44 -3.72
N PHE A 13 1.37 -11.84 -4.52
CA PHE A 13 2.70 -12.40 -4.76
C PHE A 13 3.55 -12.45 -3.47
N PHE A 14 3.38 -11.44 -2.61
CA PHE A 14 3.96 -11.40 -1.27
C PHE A 14 2.85 -11.63 -0.24
N ALA A 15 3.13 -12.47 0.74
CA ALA A 15 2.31 -12.68 1.93
C ALA A 15 2.16 -11.37 2.72
N ILE A 16 1.17 -11.29 3.60
CA ILE A 16 0.94 -10.09 4.41
C ILE A 16 2.17 -9.71 5.24
N ASP A 17 2.83 -10.68 5.88
CA ASP A 17 4.02 -10.44 6.71
C ASP A 17 5.18 -9.87 5.89
N GLU A 18 5.45 -10.44 4.71
CA GLU A 18 6.48 -9.93 3.80
C GLU A 18 6.17 -8.49 3.36
N ARG A 19 4.89 -8.15 3.14
CA ARG A 19 4.49 -6.78 2.77
C ARG A 19 4.69 -5.81 3.93
N ILE A 20 4.32 -6.22 5.15
CA ILE A 20 4.53 -5.41 6.35
C ILE A 20 6.02 -5.16 6.56
N GLU A 21 6.86 -6.19 6.44
CA GLU A 21 8.32 -6.07 6.56
C GLU A 21 8.90 -5.13 5.50
N MET A 22 8.51 -5.28 4.23
CA MET A 22 8.94 -4.36 3.15
C MET A 22 8.63 -2.91 3.45
N ILE A 23 7.42 -2.64 3.95
CA ILE A 23 6.98 -1.28 4.24
C ILE A 23 7.74 -0.74 5.45
N LYS A 24 7.84 -1.50 6.55
CA LYS A 24 8.62 -1.11 7.74
C LYS A 24 10.04 -0.73 7.35
N ASP A 25 10.73 -1.56 6.58
CA ASP A 25 12.10 -1.31 6.15
C ASP A 25 12.24 -0.08 5.25
N SER A 26 11.24 0.18 4.39
CA SER A 26 11.22 1.37 3.53
C SER A 26 11.02 2.66 4.33
N LEU A 27 10.30 2.58 5.45
CA LEU A 27 9.95 3.71 6.29
C LEU A 27 10.99 4.01 7.38
N ARG A 28 11.96 3.11 7.66
CA ARG A 28 13.01 3.32 8.68
C ARG A 28 13.79 4.64 8.54
N LYS A 29 13.88 5.19 7.32
CA LYS A 29 14.57 6.47 7.06
C LYS A 29 13.70 7.70 7.35
N ILE A 30 12.40 7.52 7.44
CA ILE A 30 11.38 8.56 7.66
C ILE A 30 10.96 8.58 9.13
N ASP A 31 11.00 7.42 9.78
CA ASP A 31 10.74 7.28 11.20
C ASP A 31 11.72 8.17 11.98
N SER A 32 11.18 9.22 12.58
CA SER A 32 11.92 10.25 13.31
C SER A 32 11.26 10.41 14.67
N ASN A 33 11.98 10.99 15.63
CA ASN A 33 11.49 11.13 17.00
C ASN A 33 10.13 11.86 17.10
N ASP A 34 9.78 12.66 16.09
CA ASP A 34 8.56 13.47 16.06
C ASP A 34 7.40 12.83 15.28
N CYS A 35 7.63 11.72 14.57
CA CYS A 35 6.61 11.04 13.78
C CYS A 35 6.82 9.52 13.78
N GLN A 36 6.06 8.84 14.64
CA GLN A 36 6.06 7.39 14.73
C GLN A 36 5.13 6.78 13.69
N ILE A 37 5.67 5.91 12.83
CA ILE A 37 4.87 5.23 11.80
C ILE A 37 4.72 3.74 12.11
N GLU A 38 3.55 3.36 12.61
CA GLU A 38 3.18 1.95 12.77
C GLU A 38 2.73 1.34 11.44
N VAL A 39 3.13 0.10 11.16
CA VAL A 39 2.68 -0.68 9.99
C VAL A 39 1.92 -1.90 10.48
N VAL A 40 0.63 -1.97 10.17
CA VAL A 40 -0.30 -2.98 10.70
C VAL A 40 -1.02 -3.71 9.58
N GLY A 41 -1.23 -5.01 9.75
CA GLY A 41 -2.11 -5.80 8.88
C GLY A 41 -3.56 -5.70 9.34
N PHE A 42 -4.51 -5.84 8.41
CA PHE A 42 -5.93 -5.99 8.76
C PHE A 42 -6.66 -6.84 7.71
N ASP A 43 -7.70 -7.53 8.13
CA ASP A 43 -8.50 -8.48 7.33
C ASP A 43 -10.01 -8.17 7.37
N ASN A 44 -10.42 -7.09 8.03
CA ASN A 44 -11.80 -6.63 8.15
C ASN A 44 -12.08 -5.37 7.30
N LEU A 45 -13.22 -4.70 7.53
CA LEU A 45 -13.59 -3.48 6.82
C LEU A 45 -12.62 -2.33 7.17
N LEU A 46 -12.17 -1.59 6.16
CA LEU A 46 -11.24 -0.46 6.33
C LEU A 46 -11.73 0.55 7.38
N VAL A 47 -13.02 0.87 7.35
CA VAL A 47 -13.63 1.84 8.26
C VAL A 47 -13.69 1.33 9.70
N GLU A 48 -13.89 0.02 9.88
CA GLU A 48 -13.87 -0.63 11.20
C GLU A 48 -12.44 -0.71 11.75
N HIS A 49 -11.46 -1.06 10.91
CA HIS A 49 -10.05 -1.00 11.26
C HIS A 49 -9.63 0.41 11.69
N ALA A 50 -10.03 1.44 10.93
CA ALA A 50 -9.75 2.83 11.25
C ALA A 50 -10.37 3.22 12.60
N LYS A 51 -11.63 2.84 12.84
CA LYS A 51 -12.32 3.07 14.12
C LYS A 51 -11.63 2.39 15.29
N ASN A 52 -11.29 1.11 15.16
CA ASN A 52 -10.61 0.33 16.20
C ASN A 52 -9.22 0.88 16.52
N SER A 53 -8.59 1.52 15.54
CA SER A 53 -7.30 2.19 15.70
C SER A 53 -7.43 3.66 16.15
N ASN A 54 -8.64 4.08 16.52
CA ASN A 54 -8.98 5.45 16.93
C ASN A 54 -8.59 6.53 15.89
N ALA A 55 -8.51 6.16 14.61
CA ALA A 55 -8.19 7.08 13.52
C ALA A 55 -9.40 7.98 13.22
N LYS A 56 -9.12 9.26 12.93
CA LYS A 56 -10.13 10.24 12.48
C LYS A 56 -10.08 10.51 10.99
N VAL A 57 -8.98 10.12 10.34
CA VAL A 57 -8.72 10.41 8.93
C VAL A 57 -8.14 9.18 8.25
N ILE A 58 -8.63 8.88 7.05
CA ILE A 58 -8.05 7.95 6.09
C ILE A 58 -7.39 8.76 4.99
N ILE A 59 -6.10 8.52 4.75
CA ILE A 59 -5.36 9.18 3.66
C ILE A 59 -5.27 8.23 2.46
N ARG A 60 -5.64 8.73 1.28
CA ARG A 60 -5.61 7.99 0.02
C ARG A 60 -4.84 8.77 -1.04
N GLY A 61 -4.10 8.07 -1.89
CA GLY A 61 -3.39 8.66 -3.02
C GLY A 61 -4.21 8.58 -4.30
N LEU A 62 -4.25 9.65 -5.09
CA LEU A 62 -4.84 9.68 -6.43
C LEU A 62 -3.75 9.89 -7.48
N ARG A 63 -3.70 9.05 -8.52
CA ARG A 63 -2.71 9.20 -9.60
C ARG A 63 -3.33 9.78 -10.87
N ALA A 64 -4.52 9.30 -11.22
CA ALA A 64 -5.23 9.71 -12.42
C ALA A 64 -6.73 9.84 -12.15
N VAL A 65 -7.45 10.45 -13.08
CA VAL A 65 -8.91 10.63 -13.02
C VAL A 65 -9.64 9.29 -12.80
N ALA A 66 -9.12 8.19 -13.36
CA ALA A 66 -9.72 6.86 -13.19
C ALA A 66 -9.65 6.32 -11.75
N ASP A 67 -8.63 6.70 -10.96
CA ASP A 67 -8.58 6.33 -9.54
C ASP A 67 -9.65 7.10 -8.75
N PHE A 68 -9.98 8.34 -9.17
CA PHE A 68 -10.91 9.21 -8.45
C PHE A 68 -12.32 8.63 -8.38
N GLU A 69 -12.86 8.09 -9.47
CA GLU A 69 -14.24 7.58 -9.46
C GLU A 69 -14.42 6.43 -8.46
N TYR A 70 -13.49 5.46 -8.47
CA TYR A 70 -13.49 4.35 -7.52
C TYR A 70 -13.33 4.83 -6.08
N GLU A 71 -12.35 5.71 -5.83
CA GLU A 71 -12.07 6.23 -4.51
C GLU A 71 -13.20 7.12 -3.97
N PHE A 72 -13.87 7.90 -4.83
CA PHE A 72 -15.00 8.73 -4.48
C PHE A 72 -16.20 7.89 -4.03
N GLN A 73 -16.52 6.83 -4.76
CA GLN A 73 -17.56 5.87 -4.35
C GLN A 73 -17.21 5.23 -3.01
N MET A 74 -15.96 4.84 -2.81
CA MET A 74 -15.52 4.21 -1.58
C MET A 74 -15.55 5.15 -0.38
N ALA A 75 -15.10 6.39 -0.54
CA ALA A 75 -15.20 7.42 0.49
C ALA A 75 -16.67 7.71 0.86
N GLY A 76 -17.56 7.79 -0.14
CA GLY A 76 -18.99 7.99 0.09
C GLY A 76 -19.67 6.82 0.81
N MET A 77 -19.18 5.59 0.63
CA MET A 77 -19.67 4.42 1.38
C MET A 77 -19.15 4.42 2.81
N ASN A 78 -17.85 4.70 3.01
CA ASN A 78 -17.24 4.77 4.34
C ASN A 78 -17.85 5.88 5.20
N SER A 79 -18.16 7.05 4.63
CA SER A 79 -18.77 8.16 5.37
C SER A 79 -20.19 7.85 5.86
N LYS A 80 -20.92 6.98 5.15
CA LYS A 80 -22.23 6.49 5.61
C LYS A 80 -22.10 5.45 6.71
N LEU A 81 -21.07 4.61 6.66
CA LEU A 81 -20.83 3.56 7.66
C LEU A 81 -20.26 4.12 8.97
N GLU A 82 -19.37 5.11 8.90
CA GLU A 82 -18.79 5.77 10.06
C GLU A 82 -18.58 7.27 9.77
N PRO A 83 -19.59 8.11 10.06
CA PRO A 83 -19.53 9.55 9.79
C PRO A 83 -18.43 10.29 10.56
N SER A 84 -17.86 9.71 11.61
CA SER A 84 -16.79 10.32 12.40
C SER A 84 -15.38 10.20 11.79
N ILE A 85 -15.25 9.49 10.66
CA ILE A 85 -13.99 9.27 9.96
C ILE A 85 -14.03 9.96 8.59
N GLU A 86 -13.08 10.86 8.37
CA GLU A 86 -12.95 11.59 7.11
C GLU A 86 -11.97 10.88 6.17
N THR A 87 -12.14 11.08 4.85
CA THR A 87 -11.17 10.62 3.84
C THR A 87 -10.53 11.82 3.15
N ILE A 88 -9.21 11.89 3.17
CA ILE A 88 -8.41 12.93 2.50
C ILE A 88 -7.66 12.32 1.33
N PHE A 89 -7.74 12.98 0.17
CA PHE A 89 -7.04 12.59 -1.04
C PHE A 89 -5.79 13.45 -1.27
N LEU A 90 -4.66 12.80 -1.53
CA LEU A 90 -3.41 13.44 -1.93
C LEU A 90 -3.08 13.06 -3.37
N MET A 91 -2.75 14.06 -4.19
CA MET A 91 -2.33 13.82 -5.57
C MET A 91 -0.90 13.29 -5.61
N ALA A 92 -0.67 12.24 -6.40
CA ALA A 92 0.66 11.71 -6.62
C ALA A 92 1.53 12.72 -7.40
N SER A 93 2.80 12.81 -7.01
CA SER A 93 3.81 13.56 -7.75
C SER A 93 4.00 12.96 -9.16
N GLU A 94 4.36 13.80 -10.12
CA GLU A 94 4.49 13.43 -11.54
C GLU A 94 5.35 12.17 -11.76
N ASN A 95 6.47 12.06 -11.07
CA ASN A 95 7.38 10.91 -11.13
C ASN A 95 6.79 9.59 -10.58
N LEU A 96 5.70 9.64 -9.81
CA LEU A 96 5.07 8.47 -9.20
C LEU A 96 3.72 8.11 -9.85
N GLN A 97 3.14 8.98 -10.69
CA GLN A 97 1.84 8.77 -11.32
C GLN A 97 1.75 7.46 -12.12
N LEU A 98 2.84 7.06 -12.78
CA LEU A 98 2.89 5.85 -13.61
C LEU A 98 3.22 4.57 -12.82
N THR A 99 3.59 4.70 -11.54
CA THR A 99 4.01 3.55 -10.74
C THR A 99 2.78 2.76 -10.26
N SER A 100 2.71 1.48 -10.63
CA SER A 100 1.70 0.56 -10.11
C SER A 100 2.33 -0.78 -9.73
N ALA A 101 1.92 -1.34 -8.60
CA ALA A 101 2.40 -2.66 -8.16
C ALA A 101 2.10 -3.77 -9.18
N ARG A 102 1.06 -3.61 -10.01
CA ARG A 102 0.75 -4.52 -11.11
C ARG A 102 1.86 -4.51 -12.16
N PHE A 103 2.19 -3.34 -12.72
CA PHE A 103 3.21 -3.23 -13.76
C PHE A 103 4.61 -3.53 -13.23
N VAL A 104 4.93 -3.10 -12.00
CA VAL A 104 6.22 -3.44 -11.38
C VAL A 104 6.42 -4.95 -11.26
N LYS A 105 5.39 -5.70 -10.82
CA LYS A 105 5.45 -7.16 -10.77
C LYS A 105 5.61 -7.78 -12.15
N GLU A 106 4.90 -7.27 -13.15
CA GLU A 106 4.98 -7.75 -14.53
C GLU A 106 6.39 -7.59 -15.09
N VAL A 107 6.96 -6.38 -15.01
CA VAL A 107 8.35 -6.11 -15.42
C VAL A 107 9.32 -7.03 -14.68
N ALA A 108 9.17 -7.18 -13.36
CA ALA A 108 10.03 -8.05 -12.56
C ALA A 108 9.94 -9.52 -12.99
N PHE A 109 8.76 -10.05 -13.30
CA PHE A 109 8.58 -11.44 -13.73
C PHE A 109 9.22 -11.73 -15.10
N TYR A 110 9.30 -10.73 -15.97
CA TYR A 110 10.02 -10.81 -17.24
C TYR A 110 11.50 -10.41 -17.14
N ASN A 111 12.07 -10.38 -15.92
CA ASN A 111 13.45 -10.01 -15.63
C ASN A 111 13.85 -8.58 -16.06
N GLY A 112 12.87 -7.68 -16.21
CA GLY A 112 13.13 -6.26 -16.43
C GLY A 112 13.61 -5.55 -15.16
N GLU A 113 14.23 -4.39 -15.33
CA GLU A 113 14.72 -3.57 -14.22
C GLU A 113 13.61 -2.74 -13.58
N ILE A 114 13.54 -2.78 -12.24
CA ILE A 114 12.53 -2.04 -11.45
C ILE A 114 13.13 -0.99 -10.51
N ASN A 115 14.42 -0.66 -10.67
CA ASN A 115 15.18 0.18 -9.75
C ASN A 115 14.60 1.59 -9.59
N ASN A 116 13.92 2.10 -10.62
CA ASN A 116 13.32 3.44 -10.64
C ASN A 116 11.90 3.48 -10.05
N PHE A 117 11.30 2.33 -9.72
CA PHE A 117 9.89 2.25 -9.28
C PHE A 117 9.73 1.82 -7.83
N VAL A 118 10.75 1.20 -7.22
CA VAL A 118 10.66 0.67 -5.85
C VAL A 118 11.94 0.90 -5.05
N PRO A 119 11.83 0.98 -3.71
CA PRO A 119 13.00 1.00 -2.83
C PRO A 119 13.91 -0.23 -2.96
N SER A 120 15.20 -0.07 -2.67
CA SER A 120 16.20 -1.12 -2.87
C SER A 120 15.98 -2.41 -2.07
N ASN A 121 15.36 -2.34 -0.89
CA ASN A 121 14.96 -3.51 -0.10
C ASN A 121 13.91 -4.36 -0.82
N VAL A 122 12.95 -3.74 -1.51
CA VAL A 122 11.93 -4.43 -2.30
C VAL A 122 12.58 -5.22 -3.45
N ILE A 123 13.58 -4.64 -4.12
CA ILE A 123 14.32 -5.29 -5.21
C ILE A 123 15.02 -6.57 -4.70
N LYS A 124 15.63 -6.51 -3.51
CA LYS A 124 16.25 -7.68 -2.87
C LYS A 124 15.22 -8.78 -2.59
N MET A 125 14.03 -8.41 -2.10
CA MET A 125 12.96 -9.37 -1.82
C MET A 125 12.42 -10.04 -3.08
N PHE A 126 12.22 -9.30 -4.18
CA PHE A 126 11.87 -9.91 -5.48
C PHE A 126 12.92 -10.93 -5.92
N LYS A 127 14.22 -10.57 -5.88
CA LYS A 127 15.31 -11.47 -6.27
C LYS A 127 15.33 -12.74 -5.42
N ASN A 128 15.15 -12.63 -4.10
CA ASN A 128 15.13 -13.77 -3.19
C ASN A 128 13.92 -14.68 -3.48
N LYS A 129 12.72 -14.11 -3.61
CA LYS A 129 11.48 -14.86 -3.83
C LYS A 129 11.42 -15.55 -5.18
N MET A 130 11.93 -14.91 -6.24
CA MET A 130 12.01 -15.50 -7.58
C MET A 130 13.03 -16.64 -7.67
N LYS A 131 14.15 -16.58 -6.93
CA LYS A 131 15.11 -17.70 -6.84
C LYS A 131 14.50 -18.93 -6.17
N GLY A 132 13.68 -18.74 -5.14
CA GLY A 132 12.98 -19.83 -4.44
C GLY A 132 11.95 -20.58 -5.29
N LYS A 133 11.44 -19.98 -6.38
CA LYS A 133 10.50 -20.62 -7.32
C LYS A 133 11.15 -21.38 -8.48
N LYS A 134 12.47 -21.30 -8.67
CA LYS A 134 13.20 -21.99 -9.75
C LYS A 134 13.60 -23.44 -9.40
N LYS A 135 12.97 -24.05 -8.40
CA LYS A 135 13.14 -25.46 -8.03
C LYS A 135 11.85 -26.23 -8.24
#